data_AF-A0A940XHX5-F1
#
_entry.id   AF-A0A940XHX5-F1
#
_cell.length_a   1.000
_cell.length_b   1.000
_cell.length_c   1.000
_cell.angle_alpha   90.00
_cell.angle_beta   90.00
_cell.angle_gamma   90.00
#
_symmetry.space_group_name_H-M   'P 1'
#
loop_
_entity.id
_entity.type
_entity.pdbx_description
1 polymer ?
#
loop_
_entity_poly.entity_id
_entity_poly.type
_entity_poly.pdbx_seq_one_letter_code
_entity_poly.pdbx_strand_id
1 'polypeptide(L)'
;MWSAQEVLVRPSPVPAAAGVYGWHFKQPPHPDLGAGRLLYVGIAPRYMANRTSTQNLRKRVRYHYRGNAAGSTLRLTLGSLLGLELRRVGSGKRMTFGKAGEAALSQWMADNARVCWIEQSEPWTLESQLISQLDLPLNLDQNRHNAFHSRLKEIRAQARQRARELPISS
;
A
#
# COMPACT_ATOMS: atom_id res chain seq x y z
N MET A 1 -15.48 1.35 -8.65
CA MET A 1 -14.23 0.86 -8.02
C MET A 1 -14.13 -0.63 -8.23
N TRP A 2 -12.92 -1.17 -8.37
CA TRP A 2 -12.68 -2.58 -8.71
C TRP A 2 -12.19 -3.37 -7.49
N SER A 3 -12.58 -4.64 -7.42
CA SER A 3 -12.12 -5.63 -6.43
C SER A 3 -10.85 -6.34 -6.86
N ALA A 4 -10.27 -7.12 -5.95
CA ALA A 4 -9.15 -8.00 -6.26
C ALA A 4 -9.47 -8.95 -7.41
N GLN A 5 -10.65 -9.58 -7.39
CA GLN A 5 -11.07 -10.53 -8.41
C GLN A 5 -11.10 -9.88 -9.79
N GLU A 6 -11.76 -8.72 -9.92
CA GLU A 6 -11.87 -7.97 -11.18
C GLU A 6 -10.51 -7.45 -11.67
N VAL A 7 -9.64 -6.99 -10.78
CA VAL A 7 -8.30 -6.51 -11.18
C VAL A 7 -7.42 -7.66 -11.68
N LEU A 8 -7.58 -8.85 -11.10
CA LEU A 8 -6.66 -9.97 -11.30
C LEU A 8 -6.96 -10.84 -12.52
N VAL A 9 -8.15 -10.73 -13.13
CA VAL A 9 -8.53 -11.41 -14.38
C VAL A 9 -7.63 -11.03 -15.57
N ARG A 10 -7.79 -11.77 -16.67
CA ARG A 10 -7.18 -11.50 -17.98
C ARG A 10 -8.30 -11.46 -19.04
N PRO A 11 -8.46 -10.37 -19.81
CA PRO A 11 -7.74 -9.10 -19.67
C PRO A 11 -8.07 -8.39 -18.35
N SER A 12 -7.10 -7.61 -17.84
CA SER A 12 -7.28 -6.81 -16.62
C SER A 12 -7.85 -5.44 -17.00
N PRO A 13 -8.84 -4.90 -16.25
CA PRO A 13 -9.38 -3.57 -16.52
C PRO A 13 -8.38 -2.44 -16.23
N VAL A 14 -7.31 -2.72 -15.47
CA VAL A 14 -6.29 -1.71 -15.15
C VAL A 14 -5.44 -1.42 -16.39
N PRO A 15 -5.31 -0.14 -16.81
CA PRO A 15 -4.50 0.22 -17.98
C PRO A 15 -3.00 0.02 -17.69
N ALA A 16 -2.24 -0.29 -18.74
CA ALA A 16 -0.77 -0.34 -18.67
C ALA A 16 -0.13 1.04 -18.88
N ALA A 17 -0.72 2.06 -18.26
CA ALA A 17 -0.33 3.47 -18.40
C ALA A 17 0.19 4.06 -17.08
N ALA A 18 0.76 5.25 -17.18
CA ALA A 18 1.09 6.07 -16.03
C ALA A 18 -0.19 6.58 -15.35
N GLY A 19 -0.16 6.76 -14.03
CA GLY A 19 -1.27 7.37 -13.31
C GLY A 19 -1.22 7.22 -11.81
N VAL A 20 -2.32 7.63 -11.19
CA VAL A 20 -2.58 7.58 -9.75
C VAL A 20 -3.59 6.49 -9.48
N TYR A 21 -3.43 5.74 -8.40
CA TYR A 21 -4.41 4.78 -7.89
C TYR A 21 -4.81 5.12 -6.46
N GLY A 22 -6.08 4.91 -6.14
CA GLY A 22 -6.67 5.17 -4.82
C GLY A 22 -7.29 3.91 -4.24
N TRP A 23 -7.20 3.75 -2.92
CA TRP A 23 -7.70 2.58 -2.20
C TRP A 23 -8.76 2.94 -1.17
N HIS A 24 -9.91 2.31 -1.32
CA HIS A 24 -11.03 2.33 -0.40
C HIS A 24 -11.12 0.98 0.31
N PHE A 25 -11.64 0.99 1.54
CA PHE A 25 -11.76 -0.23 2.33
C PHE A 25 -13.17 -0.37 2.89
N LYS A 26 -13.81 -1.51 2.64
CA LYS A 26 -15.14 -1.83 3.19
C LYS A 26 -15.12 -1.84 4.72
N GLN A 27 -14.11 -2.51 5.29
CA GLN A 27 -13.77 -2.41 6.70
C GLN A 27 -12.44 -1.67 6.84
N PRO A 28 -12.31 -0.74 7.80
CA PRO A 28 -11.07 -0.01 7.98
C PRO A 28 -9.97 -0.94 8.53
N PRO A 29 -8.70 -0.70 8.20
CA PRO A 29 -7.59 -1.51 8.74
C PRO A 29 -7.26 -1.18 10.20
N HIS A 30 -7.95 -0.22 10.82
CA HIS A 30 -7.77 0.21 12.21
C HIS A 30 -9.07 0.83 12.74
N PRO A 31 -9.44 0.63 14.02
CA PRO A 31 -10.69 1.17 14.60
C PRO A 31 -10.85 2.70 14.49
N ASP A 32 -9.76 3.45 14.62
CA ASP A 32 -9.77 4.93 14.53
C ASP A 32 -9.94 5.47 13.09
N LEU A 33 -10.14 4.60 12.09
CA LEU A 33 -10.30 5.00 10.68
C LEU A 33 -11.72 4.74 10.20
N GLY A 34 -12.25 5.67 9.40
CA GLY A 34 -13.57 5.51 8.77
C GLY A 34 -13.59 4.43 7.67
N ALA A 35 -14.67 3.65 7.63
CA ALA A 35 -14.97 2.68 6.59
C ALA A 35 -15.47 3.35 5.29
N GLY A 36 -15.42 2.64 4.16
CA GLY A 36 -16.10 3.03 2.91
C GLY A 36 -15.51 4.21 2.16
N ARG A 37 -14.44 4.84 2.66
CA ARG A 37 -13.82 6.05 2.08
C ARG A 37 -12.42 5.78 1.54
N LEU A 38 -11.91 6.75 0.78
CA LEU A 38 -10.53 6.74 0.28
C LEU A 38 -9.58 6.93 1.47
N LEU A 39 -8.66 6.00 1.68
CA LEU A 39 -7.70 6.08 2.80
C LEU A 39 -6.24 6.17 2.34
N TYR A 40 -5.96 5.77 1.09
CA TYR A 40 -4.61 5.76 0.54
C TYR A 40 -4.62 6.09 -0.94
N VAL A 41 -3.64 6.88 -1.39
CA VAL A 41 -3.29 7.03 -2.81
C VAL A 41 -1.84 6.65 -3.04
N GLY A 42 -1.54 6.22 -4.25
CA GLY A 42 -0.16 6.02 -4.70
C GLY A 42 -0.05 6.17 -6.21
N ILE A 43 1.19 6.22 -6.69
CA ILE A 43 1.47 6.44 -8.12
C ILE A 43 2.22 5.31 -8.78
N ALA A 44 2.06 5.24 -10.10
CA ALA A 44 2.91 4.45 -10.98
C ALA A 44 2.99 5.13 -12.36
N PRO A 45 4.17 5.46 -12.88
CA PRO A 45 5.49 5.31 -12.26
C PRO A 45 5.72 6.30 -11.11
N ARG A 46 6.67 5.97 -10.22
CA ARG A 46 7.24 6.99 -9.32
C ARG A 46 8.20 7.90 -10.10
N TYR A 47 8.31 9.16 -9.71
CA TYR A 47 9.36 10.03 -10.22
C TYR A 47 10.75 9.48 -9.86
N MET A 48 11.69 9.57 -10.81
CA MET A 48 13.08 9.18 -10.62
C MET A 48 13.95 10.10 -11.47
N ALA A 49 14.84 10.87 -10.82
CA ALA A 49 15.65 11.90 -11.48
C ALA A 49 16.56 11.34 -12.60
N ASN A 50 17.11 10.13 -12.42
CA ASN A 50 18.17 9.60 -13.28
C ASN A 50 17.70 8.47 -14.21
N ARG A 51 16.42 8.08 -14.17
CA ARG A 51 15.87 7.02 -15.04
C ARG A 51 14.35 6.98 -15.00
N THR A 52 13.73 6.47 -16.05
CA THR A 52 12.28 6.20 -16.07
C THR A 52 11.95 4.89 -15.36
N SER A 53 10.91 4.88 -14.52
CA SER A 53 10.40 3.62 -13.95
C SER A 53 9.69 2.79 -15.01
N THR A 54 9.92 1.49 -15.03
CA THR A 54 9.15 0.56 -15.89
C THR A 54 7.81 0.15 -15.27
N GLN A 55 7.45 0.72 -14.12
CA GLN A 55 6.17 0.50 -13.44
C GLN A 55 5.05 1.30 -14.12
N ASN A 56 3.85 0.74 -14.12
CA ASN A 56 2.62 1.37 -14.58
C ASN A 56 1.47 0.94 -13.67
N LEU A 57 0.29 1.53 -13.84
CA LEU A 57 -0.90 1.24 -13.03
C LEU A 57 -1.17 -0.26 -12.94
N ARG A 58 -1.26 -0.96 -14.07
CA ARG A 58 -1.51 -2.41 -14.12
C ARG A 58 -0.50 -3.20 -13.29
N LYS A 59 0.80 -2.97 -13.47
CA LYS A 59 1.85 -3.69 -12.71
C LYS A 59 1.72 -3.40 -11.22
N ARG A 60 1.56 -2.12 -10.86
CA ARG A 60 1.59 -1.67 -9.47
C ARG A 60 0.36 -2.11 -8.68
N VAL A 61 -0.84 -1.87 -9.20
CA VAL A 61 -2.10 -2.25 -8.56
C VAL A 61 -2.19 -3.77 -8.38
N ARG A 62 -1.83 -4.56 -9.40
CA ARG A 62 -1.80 -6.03 -9.28
C ARG A 62 -0.78 -6.51 -8.26
N TYR A 63 0.38 -5.83 -8.16
CA TYR A 63 1.38 -6.16 -7.15
C TYR A 63 0.88 -5.88 -5.73
N HIS A 64 0.06 -4.85 -5.50
CA HIS A 64 -0.53 -4.63 -4.16
C HIS A 64 -1.43 -5.80 -3.72
N TYR A 65 -2.21 -6.38 -4.64
CA TYR A 65 -3.03 -7.55 -4.34
C TYR A 65 -2.24 -8.86 -4.19
N ARG A 66 -1.16 -9.08 -4.97
CA ARG A 66 -0.44 -10.38 -5.02
C ARG A 66 0.94 -10.41 -4.37
N GLY A 67 1.54 -9.25 -4.16
CA GLY A 67 2.91 -9.10 -3.70
C GLY A 67 3.03 -9.25 -2.18
N ASN A 68 4.08 -8.64 -1.63
CA ASN A 68 4.35 -8.66 -0.20
C ASN A 68 4.76 -7.27 0.31
N ALA A 69 4.84 -7.11 1.62
CA ALA A 69 5.16 -5.85 2.28
C ALA A 69 6.56 -5.30 1.90
N ALA A 70 7.50 -6.16 1.52
CA ALA A 70 8.84 -5.71 1.13
C ALA A 70 8.82 -4.88 -0.17
N GLY A 71 7.87 -5.14 -1.07
CA GLY A 71 7.72 -4.38 -2.31
C GLY A 71 6.54 -3.41 -2.31
N SER A 72 5.77 -3.32 -1.21
CA SER A 72 4.49 -2.61 -1.16
C SER A 72 4.32 -1.86 0.16
N THR A 73 4.49 -0.53 0.11
CA THR A 73 4.25 0.35 1.26
C THR A 73 2.82 0.25 1.78
N LEU A 74 1.84 0.09 0.89
CA LEU A 74 0.45 -0.15 1.28
C LEU A 74 0.32 -1.44 2.08
N ARG A 75 0.88 -2.56 1.61
CA ARG A 75 0.80 -3.84 2.34
C ARG A 75 1.49 -3.74 3.69
N LEU A 76 2.68 -3.14 3.74
CA LEU A 76 3.38 -2.88 5.00
C LEU A 76 2.50 -2.08 5.97
N THR A 77 1.81 -1.05 5.49
CA THR A 77 0.91 -0.23 6.29
C THR A 77 -0.29 -1.03 6.80
N LEU A 78 -1.01 -1.71 5.91
CA LEU A 78 -2.19 -2.51 6.26
C LEU A 78 -1.84 -3.63 7.25
N GLY A 79 -0.80 -4.42 6.97
CA GLY A 79 -0.42 -5.51 7.85
C GLY A 79 0.07 -5.03 9.22
N SER A 80 0.75 -3.88 9.31
CA SER A 80 1.11 -3.31 10.61
C SER A 80 -0.11 -2.85 11.40
N LEU A 81 -1.11 -2.26 10.76
CA LEU A 81 -2.35 -1.85 11.42
C LEU A 81 -3.21 -3.04 11.87
N LEU A 82 -3.23 -4.12 11.07
CA LEU A 82 -3.90 -5.38 11.40
C LEU A 82 -3.13 -6.25 12.40
N GLY A 83 -1.99 -5.77 12.91
CA GLY A 83 -1.21 -6.47 13.94
C GLY A 83 -0.43 -7.70 13.45
N LEU A 84 -0.22 -7.85 12.14
CA LEU A 84 0.53 -8.97 11.58
C LEU A 84 2.03 -8.89 11.95
N GLU A 85 2.63 -10.04 12.25
CA GLU A 85 4.05 -10.11 12.63
C GLU A 85 4.95 -9.82 11.43
N LEU A 86 5.70 -8.72 11.51
CA LEU A 86 6.70 -8.36 10.51
C LEU A 86 8.02 -9.08 10.82
N ARG A 87 8.65 -9.66 9.80
CA ARG A 87 9.92 -10.39 9.88
C ARG A 87 10.93 -9.85 8.88
N ARG A 88 12.21 -9.87 9.26
CA ARG A 88 13.33 -9.75 8.31
C ARG A 88 13.46 -11.04 7.51
N VAL A 89 13.77 -10.94 6.21
CA VAL A 89 13.89 -12.09 5.30
C VAL A 89 15.13 -11.99 4.41
N GLY A 90 15.61 -13.12 3.88
CA GLY A 90 16.75 -13.20 2.97
C GLY A 90 18.03 -12.65 3.62
N SER A 91 18.65 -11.64 3.01
CA SER A 91 19.84 -10.96 3.57
C SER A 91 19.54 -10.09 4.81
N GLY A 92 18.32 -10.12 5.35
CA GLY A 92 17.90 -9.32 6.50
C GLY A 92 17.53 -7.87 6.19
N LYS A 93 17.81 -7.38 4.97
CA LYS A 93 17.50 -6.02 4.53
C LYS A 93 16.01 -5.80 4.19
N ARG A 94 15.32 -6.87 3.79
CA ARG A 94 13.90 -6.84 3.41
C ARG A 94 13.04 -7.33 4.58
N MET A 95 11.81 -6.83 4.65
CA MET A 95 10.84 -7.25 5.66
C MET A 95 9.50 -7.60 5.03
N THR A 96 8.89 -8.71 5.46
CA THR A 96 7.56 -9.18 5.03
C THR A 96 6.78 -9.68 6.24
N PHE A 97 5.49 -9.99 6.08
CA PHE A 97 4.69 -10.63 7.14
C PHE A 97 4.84 -12.17 7.17
N GLY A 98 5.94 -12.70 6.62
CA GLY A 98 6.10 -14.15 6.41
C GLY A 98 5.06 -14.75 5.45
N LYS A 99 5.12 -16.06 5.20
CA LYS A 99 4.17 -16.72 4.29
C LYS A 99 2.73 -16.64 4.80
N ALA A 100 2.51 -16.94 6.08
CA ALA A 100 1.18 -16.96 6.69
C ALA A 100 0.57 -15.55 6.81
N GLY A 101 1.33 -14.56 7.29
CA GLY A 101 0.83 -13.20 7.41
C GLY A 101 0.56 -12.53 6.06
N GLU A 102 1.39 -12.78 5.04
CA GLU A 102 1.11 -12.27 3.69
C GLU A 102 -0.12 -12.96 3.05
N ALA A 103 -0.37 -14.24 3.36
CA ALA A 103 -1.59 -14.93 2.93
C ALA A 103 -2.84 -14.33 3.61
N ALA A 104 -2.79 -14.15 4.93
CA ALA A 104 -3.87 -13.51 5.70
C ALA A 104 -4.14 -12.09 5.21
N LEU A 105 -3.10 -11.29 4.96
CA LEU A 105 -3.23 -9.94 4.40
C LEU A 105 -3.83 -9.95 3.00
N SER A 106 -3.45 -10.92 2.15
CA SER A 106 -4.00 -11.02 0.80
C SER A 106 -5.49 -11.34 0.83
N GLN A 107 -5.92 -12.24 1.72
CA GLN A 107 -7.33 -12.55 1.93
C GLN A 107 -8.09 -11.31 2.42
N TRP A 108 -7.58 -10.64 3.46
CA TRP A 108 -8.19 -9.42 3.99
C TRP A 108 -8.34 -8.33 2.92
N MET A 109 -7.32 -8.15 2.07
CA MET A 109 -7.39 -7.20 0.94
C MET A 109 -8.40 -7.63 -0.13
N ALA A 110 -8.56 -8.92 -0.40
CA ALA A 110 -9.56 -9.41 -1.35
C ALA A 110 -10.98 -9.06 -0.90
N ASP A 111 -11.24 -9.24 0.39
CA ASP A 111 -12.56 -9.00 0.99
C ASP A 111 -12.84 -7.50 1.08
N ASN A 112 -11.87 -6.73 1.58
CA ASN A 112 -12.10 -5.35 2.02
C ASN A 112 -11.63 -4.28 1.04
N ALA A 113 -10.55 -4.52 0.28
CA ALA A 113 -9.92 -3.46 -0.49
C ALA A 113 -10.57 -3.30 -1.88
N ARG A 114 -10.91 -2.06 -2.22
CA ARG A 114 -11.37 -1.64 -3.55
C ARG A 114 -10.45 -0.56 -4.07
N VAL A 115 -10.13 -0.62 -5.35
CA VAL A 115 -9.20 0.31 -5.98
C VAL A 115 -9.89 1.10 -7.09
N CYS A 116 -9.48 2.34 -7.27
CA CYS A 116 -9.78 3.18 -8.44
C CYS A 116 -8.46 3.75 -8.99
N TRP A 117 -8.49 4.28 -10.20
CA TRP A 117 -7.32 4.89 -10.82
C TRP A 117 -7.72 5.97 -11.81
N ILE A 118 -6.76 6.86 -12.07
CA ILE A 118 -6.82 7.88 -13.11
C ILE A 118 -5.50 7.81 -13.87
N GLU A 119 -5.57 7.76 -15.20
CA GLU A 119 -4.38 7.88 -16.05
C GLU A 119 -3.85 9.32 -15.97
N GLN A 120 -2.55 9.45 -15.73
CA GLN A 120 -1.88 10.73 -15.63
C GLN A 120 -0.42 10.55 -16.04
N SER A 121 0.06 11.37 -16.97
CA SER A 121 1.43 11.28 -17.50
C SER A 121 2.47 11.59 -16.41
N GLU A 122 2.18 12.59 -15.58
CA GLU A 122 3.01 13.04 -14.46
C GLU A 122 2.31 12.77 -13.12
N PRO A 123 2.16 11.51 -12.69
CA PRO A 123 1.31 11.20 -11.55
C PRO A 123 1.82 11.77 -10.22
N TRP A 124 3.11 12.11 -10.10
CA TRP A 124 3.70 12.72 -8.91
C TRP A 124 3.17 14.13 -8.60
N THR A 125 2.79 14.91 -9.62
CA THR A 125 2.21 16.24 -9.40
C THR A 125 0.81 16.10 -8.80
N LEU A 126 -0.01 15.23 -9.37
CA LEU A 126 -1.35 14.94 -8.89
C LEU A 126 -1.34 14.26 -7.51
N GLU A 127 -0.40 13.36 -7.22
CA GLU A 127 -0.28 12.74 -5.89
C GLU A 127 -0.06 13.77 -4.79
N SER A 128 0.85 14.73 -5.03
CA SER A 128 1.16 15.79 -4.08
C SER A 128 -0.07 16.68 -3.81
N GLN A 129 -0.85 16.96 -4.86
CA GLN A 129 -2.12 17.71 -4.75
C GLN A 129 -3.17 16.92 -3.96
N LEU A 130 -3.35 15.63 -4.24
CA LEU A 130 -4.32 14.80 -3.54
C LEU A 130 -3.96 14.65 -2.05
N ILE A 131 -2.68 14.45 -1.72
CA ILE A 131 -2.22 14.35 -0.34
C ILE A 131 -2.41 15.65 0.44
N SER A 132 -2.29 16.82 -0.20
CA SER A 132 -2.48 18.10 0.49
C SER A 132 -3.95 18.51 0.66
N GLN A 133 -4.85 17.99 -0.19
CA GLN A 133 -6.26 18.41 -0.21
C GLN A 133 -7.21 17.39 0.42
N LEU A 134 -6.83 16.11 0.50
CA LEU A 134 -7.69 15.03 0.97
C LEU A 134 -7.19 14.45 2.29
N ASP A 135 -8.14 14.01 3.13
CA ASP A 135 -7.83 13.24 4.33
C ASP A 135 -7.43 11.79 3.96
N LEU A 136 -6.13 11.57 3.75
CA LEU A 136 -5.54 10.29 3.31
C LEU A 136 -4.68 9.64 4.41
N PRO A 137 -5.29 9.13 5.49
CA PRO A 137 -4.57 8.78 6.72
C PRO A 137 -3.52 7.67 6.59
N LEU A 138 -3.53 6.89 5.49
CA LEU A 138 -2.55 5.83 5.25
C LEU A 138 -1.34 6.29 4.42
N ASN A 139 -1.36 7.50 3.84
CA ASN A 139 -0.19 8.12 3.23
C ASN A 139 0.68 8.70 4.36
N LEU A 140 1.90 8.20 4.54
CA LEU A 140 2.82 8.70 5.58
C LEU A 140 3.77 9.79 5.10
N ASP A 141 4.15 9.73 3.82
CA ASP A 141 4.98 10.76 3.23
C ASP A 141 4.13 11.98 2.89
N GLN A 142 4.68 13.18 3.08
CA GLN A 142 4.04 14.48 2.81
C GLN A 142 2.71 14.76 3.56
N ASN A 143 2.28 13.87 4.45
CA ASN A 143 0.97 13.93 5.11
C ASN A 143 1.05 14.16 6.63
N ARG A 144 2.07 14.91 7.09
CA ARG A 144 2.34 15.14 8.52
C ARG A 144 1.23 15.91 9.25
N HIS A 145 0.38 16.59 8.50
CA HIS A 145 -0.75 17.37 9.01
C HIS A 145 -1.96 16.47 9.36
N ASN A 146 -1.97 15.21 8.93
CA ASN A 146 -3.07 14.29 9.18
C ASN A 146 -3.10 13.83 10.64
N ALA A 147 -4.29 13.83 11.27
CA ALA A 147 -4.46 13.46 12.67
C ALA A 147 -3.98 12.02 12.99
N PHE A 148 -4.10 11.09 12.04
CA PHE A 148 -3.68 9.70 12.23
C PHE A 148 -2.18 9.47 11.95
N HIS A 149 -1.47 10.48 11.43
CA HIS A 149 -0.07 10.35 10.97
C HIS A 149 0.86 9.84 12.06
N SER A 150 0.85 10.49 13.23
CA SER A 150 1.71 10.15 14.36
C SER A 150 1.48 8.72 14.83
N ARG A 151 0.21 8.30 14.91
CA ARG A 151 -0.18 6.96 15.33
C ARG A 151 0.29 5.90 14.32
N LEU A 152 0.05 6.12 13.04
CA LEU A 152 0.52 5.20 12.00
C LEU A 152 2.05 5.09 11.95
N LYS A 153 2.75 6.22 12.12
CA LYS A 153 4.21 6.27 12.19
C LYS A 153 4.73 5.42 13.34
N GLU A 154 4.14 5.55 14.52
CA GLU A 154 4.47 4.77 15.72
C GLU A 154 4.26 3.27 15.49
N ILE A 155 3.05 2.86 15.05
CA ILE A 155 2.71 1.46 14.80
C ILE A 155 3.72 0.80 13.85
N ARG A 156 4.05 1.48 12.74
CA ARG A 156 5.04 0.97 11.78
C ARG A 156 6.46 0.94 12.35
N ALA A 157 6.84 1.91 13.18
CA ALA A 157 8.14 1.91 13.85
C ALA A 157 8.29 0.73 14.81
N GLN A 158 7.27 0.48 15.64
CA GLN A 158 7.23 -0.65 16.57
C GLN A 158 7.26 -2.00 15.83
N ALA A 159 6.50 -2.15 14.74
CA ALA A 159 6.53 -3.37 13.92
C ALA A 159 7.93 -3.63 13.33
N ARG A 160 8.61 -2.58 12.86
CA ARG A 160 9.98 -2.69 12.35
C ARG A 160 11.01 -2.98 13.44
N GLN A 161 10.84 -2.42 14.63
CA GLN A 161 11.72 -2.67 15.76
C GLN A 161 11.62 -4.13 16.18
N ARG A 162 10.40 -4.65 16.40
CA ARG A 162 10.16 -6.06 16.72
C ARG A 162 10.77 -6.99 15.66
N ALA A 163 10.61 -6.67 14.37
CA ALA A 163 11.24 -7.44 13.29
C ALA A 163 12.77 -7.48 13.33
N ARG A 164 13.43 -6.46 13.91
CA ARG A 164 14.89 -6.40 14.08
C ARG A 164 15.38 -7.18 15.29
N GLU A 165 14.55 -7.29 16.32
CA GLU A 165 14.84 -8.09 17.54
C GLU A 165 14.68 -9.58 17.26
N LEU A 166 13.77 -9.94 16.35
CA LEU A 166 13.54 -11.32 15.94
C LEU A 166 14.64 -11.84 14.99
N PRO A 167 14.91 -13.17 15.00
CA PRO A 167 15.77 -13.81 14.00
C PRO A 167 15.26 -13.56 12.57
N ILE A 168 16.18 -13.57 11.61
CA ILE A 168 15.84 -13.51 10.19
C ILE A 168 15.07 -14.79 9.84
N SER A 169 13.88 -14.63 9.28
CA SER A 169 13.12 -15.76 8.76
C SER A 169 13.78 -16.27 7.49
N SER A 170 13.96 -17.59 7.43
CA SER A 170 14.29 -18.34 6.22
C SER A 170 13.24 -18.12 5.13
#